data_AF-A0A7J6Q4Q5-F1
#
_entry.id   AF-A0A7J6Q4Q5-F1
#
_cell.length_a   1.000
_cell.length_b   1.000
_cell.length_c   1.000
_cell.angle_alpha   90.00
_cell.angle_beta   90.00
_cell.angle_gamma   90.00
#
_symmetry.space_group_name_H-M   'P 1'
#
loop_
_entity.id
_entity.type
_entity.pdbx_description
1 polymer ?
#
loop_
_entity_poly.entity_id
_entity_poly.type
_entity_poly.pdbx_seq_one_letter_code
_entity_poly.pdbx_strand_id
1 'polypeptide(L)'
;IGEALEEVQQYGLWMLLPCVFCFLPTPGASLVKGSRRIIGTILAGIIAVVCVSIHPYNNAAFLVELFVISFVGKLMKCHPKVDYAGLVFAFTWSIVGLLAGTDGHLEEGDMILRSLYRAVLTLCGVILATLISALVLPVFAYGRLTRATARSLQMIGDTVAEFVDRIQTATVADRLPPGSVDERVVSI
;
A
#
# COMPACT_ATOMS: atom_id res chain seq x y z
N ILE A 1 29.75 18.03 -15.87
CA ILE A 1 28.63 18.52 -15.02
C ILE A 1 27.39 18.87 -15.86
N GLY A 2 27.56 19.43 -17.06
CA GLY A 2 26.44 19.74 -17.98
C GLY A 2 25.66 18.51 -18.48
N GLU A 3 26.35 17.46 -18.96
CA GLU A 3 25.68 16.24 -19.47
C GLU A 3 24.88 15.49 -18.39
N ALA A 4 25.44 15.39 -17.18
CA ALA A 4 24.73 14.82 -16.03
C ALA A 4 23.49 15.64 -15.65
N LEU A 5 23.48 16.95 -15.90
CA LEU A 5 22.31 17.79 -15.64
C LEU A 5 21.21 17.55 -16.66
N GLU A 6 21.53 17.38 -17.95
CA GLU A 6 20.55 17.05 -18.99
C GLU A 6 19.93 15.68 -18.78
N GLU A 7 20.73 14.66 -18.44
CA GLU A 7 20.20 13.33 -18.10
C GLU A 7 19.32 13.39 -16.84
N VAL A 8 19.76 14.09 -15.78
CA VAL A 8 18.94 14.29 -14.58
C VAL A 8 17.66 15.09 -14.89
N GLN A 9 17.67 16.00 -15.87
CA GLN A 9 16.47 16.73 -16.30
C GLN A 9 15.49 15.81 -17.02
N GLN A 10 15.99 14.94 -17.90
CA GLN A 10 15.17 14.04 -18.71
C GLN A 10 14.64 12.85 -17.90
N TYR A 11 15.40 12.40 -16.91
CA TYR A 11 15.09 11.25 -16.07
C TYR A 11 14.51 11.61 -14.69
N GLY A 12 14.76 12.83 -14.20
CA GLY A 12 14.31 13.31 -12.89
C GLY A 12 12.79 13.38 -12.75
N LEU A 13 12.07 13.59 -13.85
CA LEU A 13 10.60 13.53 -13.87
C LEU A 13 10.06 12.18 -13.40
N TRP A 14 10.75 11.07 -13.74
CA TRP A 14 10.33 9.72 -13.36
C TRP A 14 10.58 9.42 -11.88
N MET A 15 11.55 10.09 -11.26
CA MET A 15 11.77 10.02 -9.82
C MET A 15 10.76 10.91 -9.07
N LEU A 16 10.41 12.06 -9.64
CA LEU A 16 9.54 13.06 -9.00
C LEU A 16 8.06 12.66 -9.03
N LEU A 17 7.60 12.00 -10.11
CA LEU A 17 6.24 11.48 -10.25
C LEU A 17 5.81 10.62 -9.04
N PRO A 18 6.57 9.57 -8.65
CA PRO A 18 6.26 8.79 -7.46
C PRO A 18 6.30 9.56 -6.14
N CYS A 19 7.15 10.59 -6.05
CA CYS A 19 7.24 11.43 -4.86
C CYS A 19 5.95 12.23 -4.65
N VAL A 20 5.41 12.82 -5.70
CA VAL A 20 4.16 13.60 -5.63
C VAL A 20 2.95 12.69 -5.43
N PHE A 21 2.83 11.60 -6.20
CA PHE A 21 1.63 10.77 -6.21
C PHE A 21 1.40 9.94 -4.94
N CYS A 22 2.38 9.83 -4.06
CA CYS A 22 2.28 8.94 -2.90
C CYS A 22 2.81 9.55 -1.61
N PHE A 23 2.92 10.86 -1.60
CA PHE A 23 2.93 11.60 -0.37
C PHE A 23 1.60 11.36 0.34
N LEU A 24 1.62 10.59 1.44
CA LEU A 24 0.44 10.33 2.27
C LEU A 24 0.60 11.05 3.63
N PRO A 25 -0.42 11.78 4.10
CA PRO A 25 -0.32 12.62 5.31
C PRO A 25 -0.38 11.83 6.64
N THR A 26 -0.40 10.49 6.61
CA THR A 26 -0.55 9.69 7.85
C THR A 26 0.55 8.61 8.00
N PRO A 27 1.40 8.68 9.03
CA PRO A 27 2.63 7.86 9.14
C PRO A 27 2.38 6.36 9.30
N GLY A 28 1.39 5.94 10.10
CA GLY A 28 1.10 4.51 10.33
C GLY A 28 0.48 3.79 9.12
N ALA A 29 -0.35 4.51 8.36
CA ALA A 29 -0.82 4.01 7.07
C ALA A 29 0.27 4.10 6.00
N SER A 30 1.17 5.10 6.06
CA SER A 30 2.27 5.27 5.12
C SER A 30 3.32 4.15 5.18
N LEU A 31 3.64 3.58 6.34
CA LEU A 31 4.58 2.44 6.41
C LEU A 31 3.98 1.16 5.79
N VAL A 32 2.75 0.81 6.17
CA VAL A 32 2.08 -0.40 5.65
C VAL A 32 1.66 -0.24 4.18
N LYS A 33 1.25 0.95 3.76
CA LYS A 33 0.94 1.23 2.34
C LYS A 33 2.20 1.45 1.51
N GLY A 34 3.25 2.04 2.09
CA GLY A 34 4.56 2.26 1.47
C GLY A 34 5.30 0.96 1.20
N SER A 35 5.29 -0.01 2.12
CA SER A 35 5.87 -1.34 1.88
C SER A 35 5.14 -2.08 0.75
N ARG A 36 3.80 -2.04 0.74
CA ARG A 36 2.97 -2.58 -0.35
C ARG A 36 3.27 -1.92 -1.69
N ARG A 37 3.56 -0.61 -1.67
CA ARG A 37 3.95 0.15 -2.86
C ARG A 37 5.29 -0.30 -3.39
N ILE A 38 6.31 -0.41 -2.53
CA ILE A 38 7.65 -0.89 -2.90
C ILE A 38 7.57 -2.28 -3.56
N ILE A 39 6.81 -3.21 -2.95
CA ILE A 39 6.61 -4.55 -3.50
C ILE A 39 5.94 -4.50 -4.88
N GLY A 40 4.88 -3.70 -5.03
CA GLY A 40 4.19 -3.51 -6.30
C GLY A 40 5.10 -2.92 -7.38
N THR A 41 5.91 -1.91 -7.04
CA THR A 41 6.84 -1.27 -7.98
C THR A 41 7.95 -2.23 -8.43
N ILE A 42 8.51 -3.03 -7.51
CA ILE A 42 9.56 -4.01 -7.84
C ILE A 42 9.00 -5.09 -8.77
N LEU A 43 7.86 -5.68 -8.42
CA LEU A 43 7.21 -6.71 -9.24
C LEU A 43 6.86 -6.16 -10.63
N ALA A 44 6.29 -4.95 -10.69
CA ALA A 44 5.95 -4.31 -11.96
C ALA A 44 7.18 -3.99 -12.80
N GLY A 45 8.26 -3.51 -12.18
CA GLY A 45 9.51 -3.22 -12.88
C GLY A 45 10.14 -4.46 -13.49
N ILE A 46 10.21 -5.57 -12.75
CA ILE A 46 10.74 -6.85 -13.26
C ILE A 46 9.90 -7.34 -14.45
N ILE A 47 8.58 -7.37 -14.30
CA ILE A 47 7.69 -7.83 -15.37
C ILE A 47 7.77 -6.91 -16.59
N ALA A 48 7.86 -5.59 -16.39
CA ALA A 48 8.00 -4.63 -17.48
C ALA A 48 9.30 -4.84 -18.29
N VAL A 49 10.42 -5.08 -17.61
CA VAL A 49 11.69 -5.37 -18.29
C VAL A 49 11.61 -6.68 -19.07
N VAL A 50 11.02 -7.73 -18.49
CA VAL A 50 10.82 -9.02 -19.17
C VAL A 50 9.93 -8.86 -20.41
N CYS A 51 8.83 -8.12 -20.31
CA CYS A 51 7.94 -7.82 -21.44
C CYS A 51 8.69 -7.11 -22.59
N VAL A 52 9.50 -6.10 -22.26
CA VAL A 52 10.30 -5.36 -23.25
C VAL A 52 11.35 -6.25 -23.92
N SER A 53 11.91 -7.22 -23.20
CA SER A 53 12.90 -8.15 -23.75
C SER A 53 12.31 -9.28 -24.62
N ILE A 54 11.04 -9.64 -24.46
CA ILE A 54 10.42 -10.75 -25.22
C ILE A 54 9.80 -10.25 -26.54
N HIS A 55 9.22 -9.05 -26.54
CA HIS A 55 8.48 -8.51 -27.69
C HIS A 55 8.97 -7.13 -28.13
N PRO A 56 10.21 -6.98 -28.62
CA PRO A 56 10.69 -5.71 -29.13
C PRO A 56 9.83 -5.26 -30.33
N TYR A 57 9.42 -3.99 -30.35
CA TYR A 57 8.68 -3.30 -31.42
C TYR A 57 7.25 -3.80 -31.74
N ASN A 58 6.71 -4.77 -31.00
CA ASN A 58 5.37 -5.28 -31.27
C ASN A 58 4.30 -4.50 -30.48
N ASN A 59 3.80 -3.41 -31.07
CA ASN A 59 2.75 -2.58 -30.47
C ASN A 59 1.47 -3.37 -30.12
N ALA A 60 1.13 -4.42 -30.87
CA ALA A 60 -0.04 -5.26 -30.59
C ALA A 60 0.16 -6.12 -29.34
N ALA A 61 1.36 -6.65 -29.12
CA ALA A 61 1.71 -7.41 -27.92
C ALA A 61 1.60 -6.53 -26.67
N PHE A 62 2.14 -5.30 -26.70
CA PHE A 62 2.03 -4.36 -25.59
C PHE A 62 0.59 -3.95 -25.25
N LEU A 63 -0.30 -3.85 -26.22
CA LEU A 63 -1.73 -3.56 -25.97
C LEU A 63 -2.42 -4.73 -25.27
N VAL A 64 -2.13 -5.97 -25.67
CA VAL A 64 -2.66 -7.17 -25.00
C VAL A 64 -2.10 -7.29 -23.58
N GLU A 65 -0.80 -7.09 -23.42
CA GLU A 65 -0.15 -7.09 -22.11
C GLU A 65 -0.71 -5.99 -21.20
N LEU A 66 -0.97 -4.78 -21.73
CA LEU A 66 -1.62 -3.70 -20.97
C LEU A 66 -2.99 -4.11 -20.45
N PHE A 67 -3.78 -4.80 -21.28
CA PHE A 67 -5.09 -5.29 -20.87
C PHE A 67 -4.97 -6.35 -19.76
N VAL A 68 -4.05 -7.32 -19.93
CA VAL A 68 -3.80 -8.39 -18.94
C VAL A 68 -3.30 -7.81 -17.62
N ILE A 69 -2.30 -6.94 -17.64
CA ILE A 69 -1.71 -6.33 -16.45
C ILE A 69 -2.70 -5.41 -15.75
N SER A 70 -3.50 -4.64 -16.49
CA SER A 70 -4.56 -3.81 -15.92
C SER A 70 -5.65 -4.66 -15.27
N PHE A 71 -6.00 -5.79 -15.88
CA PHE A 71 -6.96 -6.74 -15.31
C PHE A 71 -6.43 -7.38 -14.03
N VAL A 72 -5.18 -7.85 -14.03
CA VAL A 72 -4.51 -8.42 -12.84
C VAL A 72 -4.40 -7.38 -11.73
N GLY A 73 -3.99 -6.15 -12.04
CA GLY A 73 -3.93 -5.05 -11.08
C GLY A 73 -5.30 -4.74 -10.48
N LYS A 74 -6.37 -4.82 -11.28
CA LYS A 74 -7.75 -4.64 -10.82
C LYS A 74 -8.25 -5.83 -9.99
N LEU A 75 -7.81 -7.05 -10.29
CA LEU A 75 -8.12 -8.23 -9.49
C LEU A 75 -7.42 -8.16 -8.12
N MET A 76 -6.14 -7.76 -8.09
CA MET A 76 -5.42 -7.46 -6.86
C MET A 76 -6.09 -6.34 -6.05
N LYS A 77 -6.73 -5.38 -6.74
CA LYS A 77 -7.53 -4.32 -6.13
C LYS A 77 -8.66 -4.87 -5.23
N CYS A 78 -9.31 -5.95 -5.65
CA CYS A 78 -10.44 -6.54 -4.94
C CYS A 78 -10.07 -7.13 -3.56
N HIS A 79 -8.79 -7.38 -3.29
CA HIS A 79 -8.35 -7.87 -1.99
C HIS A 79 -7.95 -6.72 -1.04
N PRO A 80 -8.60 -6.57 0.14
CA PRO A 80 -8.36 -5.44 1.06
C PRO A 80 -6.93 -5.38 1.63
N LYS A 81 -6.18 -6.48 1.54
CA LYS A 81 -4.76 -6.55 1.95
C LYS A 81 -3.78 -6.14 0.84
N VAL A 82 -4.17 -6.12 -0.43
CA VAL A 82 -3.28 -5.81 -1.56
C VAL A 82 -3.83 -4.74 -2.50
N ASP A 83 -4.98 -4.14 -2.17
CA ASP A 83 -5.66 -3.09 -2.95
C ASP A 83 -4.69 -2.04 -3.50
N TYR A 84 -3.87 -1.47 -2.59
CA TYR A 84 -2.90 -0.44 -2.93
C TYR A 84 -1.72 -0.95 -3.79
N ALA A 85 -1.27 -2.19 -3.56
CA ALA A 85 -0.17 -2.78 -4.34
C ALA A 85 -0.60 -3.07 -5.78
N GLY A 86 -1.84 -3.50 -6.00
CA GLY A 86 -2.37 -3.81 -7.33
C GLY A 86 -2.49 -2.58 -8.24
N LEU A 87 -2.94 -1.45 -7.70
CA LEU A 87 -3.03 -0.20 -8.45
C LEU A 87 -1.63 0.32 -8.82
N VAL A 88 -0.72 0.34 -7.84
CA VAL A 88 0.68 0.75 -8.06
C VAL A 88 1.35 -0.16 -9.08
N PHE A 89 1.13 -1.47 -8.99
CA PHE A 89 1.67 -2.45 -9.92
C PHE A 89 1.27 -2.15 -11.37
N ALA A 90 -0.02 -2.02 -11.65
CA ALA A 90 -0.51 -1.71 -12.99
C ALA A 90 0.03 -0.36 -13.49
N PHE A 91 0.05 0.66 -12.63
CA PHE A 91 0.53 1.99 -12.98
C PHE A 91 2.03 2.03 -13.31
N THR A 92 2.85 1.37 -12.47
CA THR A 92 4.30 1.28 -12.69
C THR A 92 4.61 0.51 -13.97
N TRP A 93 3.92 -0.60 -14.23
CA TRP A 93 4.12 -1.35 -15.47
C TRP A 93 3.78 -0.51 -16.70
N SER A 94 2.69 0.26 -16.68
CA SER A 94 2.33 1.16 -17.78
C SER A 94 3.35 2.27 -18.01
N ILE A 95 4.01 2.78 -16.97
CA ILE A 95 5.04 3.80 -17.11
C ILE A 95 6.37 3.21 -17.62
N VAL A 96 6.76 2.07 -17.09
CA VAL A 96 8.08 1.46 -17.35
C VAL A 96 8.07 0.67 -18.64
N GLY A 97 7.07 -0.20 -18.84
CA GLY A 97 6.97 -1.12 -19.97
C GLY A 97 6.40 -0.47 -21.22
N LEU A 98 5.17 0.06 -21.16
CA LEU A 98 4.49 0.61 -22.34
C LEU A 98 5.24 1.81 -22.94
N LEU A 99 5.67 2.75 -22.09
CA LEU A 99 6.33 3.98 -22.54
C LEU A 99 7.76 3.76 -23.06
N ALA A 100 8.39 2.63 -22.74
CA ALA A 100 9.69 2.24 -23.31
C ALA A 100 9.52 1.35 -24.55
N GLY A 101 8.53 0.45 -24.53
CA GLY A 101 8.22 -0.50 -25.59
C GLY A 101 7.60 0.10 -26.85
N THR A 102 6.87 1.22 -26.72
CA THR A 102 6.17 1.89 -27.85
C THR A 102 7.05 2.93 -28.54
N ASP A 103 8.24 3.22 -28.03
CA ASP A 103 9.16 4.22 -28.58
C ASP A 103 9.95 3.61 -29.75
N GLY A 104 9.32 3.58 -30.93
CA GLY A 104 9.83 2.91 -32.13
C GLY A 104 11.07 3.52 -32.79
N HIS A 105 11.72 4.49 -32.13
CA HIS A 105 12.95 5.15 -32.62
C HIS A 105 14.23 4.64 -31.94
N LEU A 106 14.11 3.75 -30.95
CA LEU A 106 15.24 3.23 -30.16
C LEU A 106 15.65 1.85 -30.64
N GLU A 107 16.93 1.52 -30.55
CA GLU A 107 17.44 0.15 -30.73
C GLU A 107 17.04 -0.73 -29.53
N GLU A 108 16.91 -2.04 -29.72
CA GLU A 108 16.37 -2.97 -28.70
C GLU A 108 17.17 -2.91 -27.38
N GLY A 109 18.50 -2.79 -27.46
CA GLY A 109 19.36 -2.62 -26.31
C GLY A 109 19.09 -1.34 -25.51
N ASP A 110 18.79 -0.24 -26.20
CA ASP A 110 18.50 1.06 -25.59
C ASP A 110 17.10 1.08 -24.96
N MET A 111 16.14 0.33 -25.52
CA MET A 111 14.80 0.18 -24.94
C MET A 111 14.85 -0.49 -23.56
N ILE A 112 15.63 -1.57 -23.43
CA ILE A 112 15.82 -2.29 -22.17
C ILE A 112 16.54 -1.40 -21.15
N LEU A 113 17.62 -0.74 -21.56
CA LEU A 113 18.39 0.14 -20.67
C LEU A 113 17.51 1.29 -20.15
N ARG A 114 16.73 1.92 -21.02
CA ARG A 114 15.83 3.02 -20.65
C ARG A 114 14.69 2.58 -19.74
N SER A 115 14.14 1.37 -19.95
CA SER A 115 13.16 0.75 -19.07
C SER A 115 13.74 0.51 -17.67
N LEU A 116 14.97 -0.03 -17.59
CA LEU A 116 15.68 -0.22 -16.31
C LEU A 116 15.93 1.09 -15.58
N TYR A 117 16.42 2.13 -16.26
CA TYR A 117 16.60 3.45 -15.66
C TYR A 117 15.27 3.99 -15.09
N ARG A 118 14.17 3.91 -15.85
CA ARG A 118 12.85 4.32 -15.37
C ARG A 118 12.38 3.50 -14.17
N ALA A 119 12.59 2.19 -14.16
CA ALA A 119 12.23 1.32 -13.04
C ALA A 119 12.99 1.70 -11.76
N VAL A 120 14.30 1.88 -11.85
CA VAL A 120 15.17 2.23 -10.71
C VAL A 120 14.84 3.61 -10.16
N LEU A 121 14.64 4.60 -11.03
CA LEU A 121 14.27 5.96 -10.62
C LEU A 121 12.88 6.01 -9.98
N THR A 122 11.94 5.25 -10.54
CA THR A 122 10.60 5.12 -9.96
C THR A 122 10.67 4.50 -8.57
N LEU A 123 11.47 3.43 -8.41
CA LEU A 123 11.69 2.77 -7.13
C LEU A 123 12.36 3.71 -6.11
N CYS A 124 13.38 4.45 -6.52
CA CYS A 124 14.07 5.42 -5.68
C CYS A 124 13.11 6.52 -5.20
N GLY A 125 12.27 7.06 -6.10
CA GLY A 125 11.23 8.03 -5.75
C GLY A 125 10.20 7.45 -4.76
N VAL A 126 9.79 6.19 -4.93
CA VAL A 126 8.88 5.51 -3.98
C VAL A 126 9.50 5.39 -2.60
N ILE A 127 10.77 4.97 -2.52
CA ILE A 127 11.49 4.79 -1.27
C ILE A 127 11.66 6.14 -0.57
N LEU A 128 12.11 7.16 -1.30
CA LEU A 128 12.32 8.50 -0.76
C LEU A 128 11.01 9.12 -0.25
N ALA A 129 9.92 8.99 -1.00
CA ALA A 129 8.60 9.46 -0.58
C ALA A 129 8.11 8.76 0.69
N THR A 130 8.38 7.46 0.80
CA THR A 130 8.00 6.65 1.97
C THR A 130 8.85 7.04 3.18
N LEU A 131 10.16 7.24 3.00
CA LEU A 131 11.07 7.70 4.05
C LEU A 131 10.70 9.10 4.55
N ILE A 132 10.50 10.06 3.66
CA ILE A 132 10.11 11.42 4.02
C ILE A 132 8.76 11.40 4.75
N SER A 133 7.77 10.66 4.23
CA SER A 133 6.46 10.51 4.89
C SER A 133 6.56 9.85 6.26
N ALA A 134 7.50 8.92 6.47
CA ALA A 134 7.71 8.26 7.75
C ALA A 134 8.46 9.15 8.77
N LEU A 135 9.44 9.93 8.32
CA LEU A 135 10.33 10.72 9.17
C LEU A 135 9.79 12.12 9.50
N VAL A 136 9.04 12.75 8.61
CA VAL A 136 8.51 14.12 8.80
C VAL A 136 7.15 14.14 9.52
N LEU A 137 6.34 13.08 9.40
CA LEU A 137 5.00 13.00 9.99
C LEU A 137 4.84 12.19 11.31
N PRO A 138 5.87 11.70 12.03
CA PRO A 138 5.65 10.89 13.24
C PRO A 138 4.96 11.69 14.36
N VAL A 139 5.00 13.02 14.29
CA VAL A 139 4.41 13.96 15.26
C VAL A 139 2.88 13.81 15.37
N PHE A 140 2.17 13.40 14.32
CA PHE A 140 0.70 13.28 14.34
C PHE A 140 0.17 11.92 14.83
N ALA A 141 0.99 10.86 14.86
CA ALA A 141 0.57 9.54 15.34
C ALA A 141 0.42 9.48 16.86
N TYR A 142 1.30 10.19 17.57
CA TYR A 142 1.30 10.21 19.03
C TYR A 142 -0.03 10.72 19.61
N GLY A 143 -0.56 11.83 19.07
CA GLY A 143 -1.83 12.42 19.52
C GLY A 143 -3.05 11.53 19.25
N ARG A 144 -3.04 10.72 18.20
CA ARG A 144 -4.12 9.77 17.91
C ARG A 144 -4.04 8.52 18.77
N LEU A 145 -2.84 8.04 19.06
CA LEU A 145 -2.65 6.88 19.94
C LEU A 145 -3.07 7.23 21.36
N THR A 146 -2.64 8.37 21.90
CA THR A 146 -3.07 8.84 23.23
C THR A 146 -4.58 9.02 23.34
N ARG A 147 -5.24 9.63 22.34
CA ARG A 147 -6.71 9.74 22.32
C ARG A 147 -7.41 8.38 22.22
N ALA A 148 -6.88 7.45 21.43
CA ALA A 148 -7.44 6.10 21.32
C ALA A 148 -7.29 5.33 22.64
N THR A 149 -6.12 5.39 23.28
CA THR A 149 -5.87 4.78 24.59
C THR A 149 -6.76 5.40 25.67
N ALA A 150 -6.92 6.73 25.68
CA ALA A 150 -7.83 7.43 26.61
C ALA A 150 -9.28 6.97 26.44
N ARG A 151 -9.74 6.81 25.19
CA ARG A 151 -11.10 6.33 24.90
C ARG A 151 -11.31 4.87 25.31
N SER A 152 -10.32 4.00 25.09
CA SER A 152 -10.37 2.62 25.57
C SER A 152 -10.41 2.53 27.10
N LEU A 153 -9.62 3.36 27.79
CA LEU A 153 -9.64 3.46 29.25
C LEU A 153 -11.00 3.96 29.76
N GLN A 154 -11.61 4.94 29.11
CA GLN A 154 -12.96 5.41 29.43
C GLN A 154 -14.01 4.31 29.27
N MET A 155 -13.99 3.57 28.16
CA MET A 155 -14.94 2.46 27.95
C MET A 155 -14.79 1.36 29.01
N ILE A 156 -13.57 1.04 29.42
CA ILE A 156 -13.33 0.08 30.51
C ILE A 156 -13.89 0.64 31.83
N GLY A 157 -13.65 1.93 32.12
CA GLY A 157 -14.19 2.60 33.30
C GLY A 157 -15.72 2.58 33.34
N ASP A 158 -16.38 2.93 32.23
CA ASP A 158 -17.84 2.95 32.10
C ASP A 158 -18.43 1.55 32.29
N THR A 159 -17.80 0.52 31.70
CA THR A 159 -18.23 -0.88 31.83
C THR A 159 -18.14 -1.34 33.29
N VAL A 160 -17.02 -1.02 33.98
CA VAL A 160 -16.84 -1.37 35.39
C VAL A 160 -17.85 -0.63 36.28
N ALA A 161 -18.09 0.66 36.01
CA ALA A 161 -19.07 1.44 36.74
C ALA A 161 -20.49 0.87 36.57
N GLU A 162 -20.88 0.46 35.36
CA GLU A 162 -22.16 -0.20 35.11
C GLU A 162 -22.29 -1.53 35.86
N PHE A 163 -21.23 -2.35 35.91
CA PHE A 163 -21.25 -3.59 36.67
C PHE A 163 -21.38 -3.36 38.19
N VAL A 164 -20.69 -2.35 38.74
CA VAL A 164 -20.80 -2.00 40.16
C VAL A 164 -22.20 -1.51 40.49
N ASP A 165 -22.78 -0.64 39.65
CA ASP A 165 -24.14 -0.14 39.81
C ASP A 165 -25.17 -1.28 39.76
N ARG A 166 -25.01 -2.23 38.83
CA ARG A 166 -25.84 -3.45 38.75
C ARG A 166 -25.73 -4.31 40.01
N ILE A 167 -24.54 -4.47 40.60
CA ILE A 167 -24.37 -5.25 41.85
C ILE A 167 -25.03 -4.54 43.04
N GLN A 168 -24.95 -3.22 43.11
CA GLN A 168 -25.57 -2.45 44.20
C GLN A 168 -27.09 -2.38 44.09
N THR A 169 -27.61 -2.26 42.86
CA THR A 169 -29.05 -2.23 42.57
C THR A 169 -29.67 -3.62 42.49
N ALA A 170 -28.86 -4.68 42.35
CA ALA A 170 -29.27 -6.08 42.52
C ALA A 170 -29.67 -6.34 43.98
N THR A 171 -30.83 -5.83 44.34
CA THR A 171 -31.55 -6.19 45.56
C THR A 171 -32.08 -7.60 45.35
N VAL A 172 -31.69 -8.54 46.23
CA VAL A 172 -32.19 -9.88 46.64
C VAL A 172 -33.20 -10.66 45.76
N ALA A 173 -34.02 -10.03 44.92
CA ALA A 173 -34.98 -10.61 44.00
C ALA A 173 -34.38 -11.42 42.82
N ASP A 174 -33.08 -11.30 42.54
CA ASP A 174 -32.37 -12.11 41.50
C ASP A 174 -31.58 -13.29 42.08
N ARG A 175 -31.84 -13.66 43.35
CA ARG A 175 -31.38 -14.96 43.85
C ARG A 175 -32.14 -16.03 43.09
N LEU A 176 -31.47 -16.69 42.14
CA LEU A 176 -31.90 -17.96 41.56
C LEU A 176 -32.50 -18.83 42.68
N PRO A 177 -33.74 -19.35 42.51
CA PRO A 177 -34.32 -20.22 43.52
C PRO A 177 -33.36 -21.40 43.77
N PRO A 178 -33.16 -21.83 45.03
CA PRO A 178 -32.26 -22.93 45.34
C PRO A 178 -32.81 -24.20 44.70
N GLY A 179 -32.29 -24.56 43.52
CA GLY A 179 -32.75 -25.73 42.77
C GLY A 179 -32.59 -25.71 41.25
N SER A 180 -32.28 -24.58 40.59
CA SER A 180 -32.07 -24.56 39.12
C SER A 180 -30.59 -24.53 38.75
N VAL A 181 -29.85 -25.59 39.07
CA VAL A 181 -28.63 -25.92 38.34
C VAL A 181 -29.10 -26.57 37.04
N ASP A 182 -29.02 -25.83 35.93
CA ASP A 182 -29.25 -26.40 34.61
C ASP A 182 -28.06 -27.33 34.27
N GLU A 183 -28.24 -28.64 34.47
CA GLU A 183 -27.25 -29.69 34.19
C GLU A 183 -26.78 -29.72 32.72
N ARG A 184 -27.36 -28.92 31.82
CA ARG A 184 -26.99 -28.88 30.40
C ARG A 184 -25.67 -28.14 30.11
N VAL A 185 -25.07 -27.47 31.09
CA VAL A 185 -23.80 -26.71 30.87
C VAL A 185 -22.55 -27.55 31.19
N VAL A 186 -22.69 -28.78 31.71
CA VAL A 186 -21.54 -29.64 32.08
C VAL A 186 -21.21 -30.72 31.03
N SER A 187 -21.94 -30.78 29.91
CA SER A 187 -21.52 -31.62 28.77
C SER A 187 -21.27 -30.77 27.53
N ILE A 188 -20.02 -30.33 27.35
CA ILE A 188 -19.25 -30.27 26.09
C ILE A 188 -17.79 -29.95 26.47
#